data_AF-A0A7C5CFV1-F1
#
_entry.id   AF-A0A7C5CFV1-F1
#
_cell.length_a   1.000
_cell.length_b   1.000
_cell.length_c   1.000
_cell.angle_alpha   90.00
_cell.angle_beta   90.00
_cell.angle_gamma   90.00
#
_symmetry.space_group_name_H-M   'P 1'
#
loop_
_entity.id
_entity.type
_entity.pdbx_description
1 polymer ?
#
loop_
_entity_poly.entity_id
_entity_poly.type
_entity_poly.pdbx_seq_one_letter_code
_entity_poly.pdbx_strand_id
1 'polypeptide(L)'
;MNNKKTVITYGTYDMLHEGHMNLLKRAKALGDYLIVGVTDENYDRSRGKLNVVESTKKRVKAVEALDFVDKVIVEKHKKQKAQDMVKYDVDIFAIGDDWVGAFDYLNEFTHVEYLPRTEGISSTKLRRENFDLIKMGIVGLGRDTQSFIDEAQFVSNIKINRIYAEDFLALKKFTKDSSIIKYGHDNYDDFLDTSIQAVYIDTALKKHYTFIKKAIEAGKHILCENPIALDKKELKELLSLAKKNKVLLLSALKTAFLPAFNQLLKEIEKGDIGDIREVRATRTSLYREKDYPDSFMEQGATNILSGYPSLLIHKVLGKKKSITFFDQTEKNYDISNLIVTTHKNSAVGLARVATGIKSEGDAVISGTKGYVYIPAPWWLTKEFYFRFEDTHKSYKFSYEFEGCGLRYMIAEFASLIQRGKRTSKMLSPSDMVSISRIILDYNEFKENSKKTKKKEK
;
A
#
# COMPACT_ATOMS: atom_id res chain seq x y z
N MET A 1 -51.25 -12.40 7.50
CA MET A 1 -50.04 -11.75 8.04
C MET A 1 -49.35 -11.10 6.86
N ASN A 2 -49.22 -9.78 6.82
CA ASN A 2 -48.45 -9.13 5.74
C ASN A 2 -47.00 -9.57 5.91
N ASN A 3 -46.49 -10.36 4.97
CA ASN A 3 -45.09 -10.76 4.97
C ASN A 3 -44.28 -9.49 4.66
N LYS A 4 -43.53 -8.98 5.64
CA LYS A 4 -42.72 -7.76 5.46
C LYS A 4 -41.67 -8.04 4.39
N LYS A 5 -41.63 -7.22 3.35
CA LYS A 5 -40.63 -7.36 2.28
C LYS A 5 -39.30 -6.74 2.70
N THR A 6 -38.23 -7.52 2.66
CA THR A 6 -36.87 -7.09 2.97
C THR A 6 -36.12 -6.75 1.68
N VAL A 7 -35.59 -5.53 1.61
CA VAL A 7 -34.78 -5.02 0.51
C VAL A 7 -33.35 -4.84 1.00
N ILE A 8 -32.37 -5.21 0.19
CA ILE A 8 -30.96 -4.90 0.44
C ILE A 8 -30.32 -4.19 -0.74
N THR A 9 -29.41 -3.27 -0.45
CA THR A 9 -28.60 -2.58 -1.45
C THR A 9 -27.17 -2.42 -0.96
N TYR A 10 -26.22 -2.19 -1.88
CA TYR A 10 -24.82 -2.02 -1.52
C TYR A 10 -24.18 -0.84 -2.24
N GLY A 11 -23.16 -0.27 -1.61
CA GLY A 11 -22.36 0.79 -2.20
C GLY A 11 -21.22 1.24 -1.31
N THR A 12 -20.36 2.06 -1.90
CA THR A 12 -19.31 2.75 -1.14
C THR A 12 -19.90 3.88 -0.30
N TYR A 13 -20.85 4.66 -0.82
CA TYR A 13 -21.45 5.80 -0.11
C TYR A 13 -20.42 6.81 0.43
N ASP A 14 -19.33 7.05 -0.31
CA ASP A 14 -18.32 8.05 0.02
C ASP A 14 -18.88 9.47 -0.16
N MET A 15 -18.73 10.31 0.86
CA MET A 15 -19.32 11.65 0.92
C MET A 15 -20.81 11.61 0.59
N LEU A 16 -21.59 10.95 1.46
CA LEU A 16 -23.02 10.72 1.26
C LEU A 16 -23.72 11.99 0.74
N HIS A 17 -24.34 11.89 -0.43
CA HIS A 17 -24.86 13.01 -1.22
C HIS A 17 -26.19 12.64 -1.85
N GLU A 18 -26.86 13.61 -2.48
CA GLU A 18 -28.23 13.46 -3.01
C GLU A 18 -28.40 12.25 -3.94
N GLY A 19 -27.47 12.00 -4.86
CA GLY A 19 -27.51 10.80 -5.71
C GLY A 19 -27.56 9.47 -4.93
N HIS A 20 -26.83 9.35 -3.82
CA HIS A 20 -26.93 8.18 -2.93
C HIS A 20 -28.30 8.15 -2.24
N MET A 21 -28.76 9.29 -1.74
CA MET A 21 -30.06 9.42 -1.06
C MET A 21 -31.22 8.99 -1.96
N ASN A 22 -31.21 9.38 -3.23
CA ASN A 22 -32.25 9.03 -4.20
C ASN A 22 -32.25 7.54 -4.54
N LEU A 23 -31.06 6.91 -4.65
CA LEU A 23 -30.97 5.46 -4.81
C LEU A 23 -31.54 4.73 -3.59
N LEU A 24 -31.15 5.14 -2.38
CA LEU A 24 -31.60 4.50 -1.13
C LEU A 24 -33.12 4.67 -0.91
N LYS A 25 -33.68 5.86 -1.21
CA LYS A 25 -35.13 6.09 -1.14
C LYS A 25 -35.91 5.21 -2.11
N ARG A 26 -35.40 5.04 -3.34
CA ARG A 26 -36.01 4.14 -4.32
C ARG A 26 -35.91 2.69 -3.91
N ALA A 27 -34.78 2.26 -3.33
CA ALA A 27 -34.65 0.92 -2.76
C ALA A 27 -35.64 0.71 -1.61
N LYS A 28 -35.78 1.67 -0.68
CA LYS A 28 -36.78 1.60 0.40
C LYS A 28 -38.20 1.48 -0.14
N ALA A 29 -38.54 2.14 -1.24
CA ALA A 29 -39.88 2.09 -1.82
C ALA A 29 -40.29 0.70 -2.35
N LEU A 30 -39.34 -0.24 -2.52
CA LEU A 30 -39.62 -1.60 -2.98
C LEU A 30 -40.07 -2.56 -1.87
N GLY A 31 -39.95 -2.18 -0.60
CA GLY A 31 -40.32 -3.05 0.52
C GLY A 31 -40.45 -2.34 1.87
N ASP A 32 -40.65 -3.12 2.92
CA ASP A 32 -40.95 -2.62 4.26
C ASP A 32 -39.68 -2.42 5.11
N TYR A 33 -38.61 -3.15 4.82
CA TYR A 33 -37.36 -3.16 5.61
C TYR A 33 -36.14 -3.01 4.69
N LEU A 34 -35.33 -1.97 4.87
CA LEU A 34 -34.15 -1.68 4.06
C LEU A 34 -32.86 -1.97 4.82
N ILE A 35 -32.07 -2.89 4.27
CA ILE A 35 -30.69 -3.17 4.66
C ILE A 35 -29.73 -2.46 3.69
N VAL A 36 -28.77 -1.70 4.21
CA VAL A 36 -27.75 -1.04 3.39
C VAL A 36 -26.37 -1.61 3.72
N GLY A 37 -25.75 -2.24 2.72
CA GLY A 37 -24.39 -2.75 2.79
C GLY A 37 -23.36 -1.70 2.39
N VAL A 38 -22.57 -1.23 3.34
CA VAL A 38 -21.47 -0.27 3.12
C VAL A 38 -20.17 -1.04 2.90
N THR A 39 -19.51 -0.87 1.76
CA THR A 39 -18.21 -1.51 1.49
C THR A 39 -17.12 -1.00 2.44
N ASP A 40 -16.23 -1.88 2.90
CA ASP A 40 -15.07 -1.44 3.67
C ASP A 40 -13.93 -0.90 2.78
N GLU A 41 -13.02 -0.12 3.37
CA GLU A 41 -11.89 0.50 2.64
C GLU A 41 -10.97 -0.53 1.96
N ASN A 42 -10.81 -1.73 2.53
CA ASN A 42 -9.97 -2.76 1.96
C ASN A 42 -10.62 -3.33 0.70
N TYR A 43 -11.93 -3.60 0.77
CA TYR A 43 -12.69 -4.13 -0.34
C TYR A 43 -12.77 -3.10 -1.47
N ASP A 44 -13.09 -1.83 -1.16
CA ASP A 44 -13.05 -0.72 -2.12
C ASP A 44 -11.70 -0.66 -2.85
N ARG A 45 -10.60 -0.70 -2.12
CA ARG A 45 -9.24 -0.70 -2.69
C ARG A 45 -9.02 -1.93 -3.58
N SER A 46 -9.41 -3.13 -3.14
CA SER A 46 -9.21 -4.35 -3.93
C SER A 46 -9.91 -4.34 -5.29
N ARG A 47 -11.05 -3.64 -5.40
CA ARG A 47 -11.78 -3.49 -6.67
C ARG A 47 -11.41 -2.22 -7.44
N GLY A 48 -10.26 -1.62 -7.15
CA GLY A 48 -9.75 -0.43 -7.84
C GLY A 48 -10.34 0.91 -7.39
N LYS A 49 -11.22 0.94 -6.37
CA LYS A 49 -11.82 2.17 -5.86
C LYS A 49 -10.87 2.87 -4.87
N LEU A 50 -9.85 3.52 -5.42
CA LEU A 50 -8.77 4.16 -4.66
C LEU A 50 -9.08 5.59 -4.17
N ASN A 51 -10.18 6.17 -4.63
CA ASN A 51 -10.55 7.56 -4.40
C ASN A 51 -11.56 7.76 -3.26
N VAL A 52 -11.75 6.75 -2.40
CA VAL A 52 -12.58 6.85 -1.21
C VAL A 52 -11.85 7.68 -0.16
N VAL A 53 -12.51 8.72 0.35
CA VAL A 53 -11.88 9.66 1.31
C VAL A 53 -12.37 9.42 2.73
N GLU A 54 -13.64 9.05 2.89
CA GLU A 54 -14.25 8.82 4.20
C GLU A 54 -13.99 7.40 4.71
N SER A 55 -13.60 7.31 5.99
CA SER A 55 -13.42 6.02 6.64
C SER A 55 -14.72 5.20 6.64
N THR A 56 -14.61 3.88 6.59
CA THR A 56 -15.79 2.98 6.67
C THR A 56 -16.69 3.32 7.86
N LYS A 57 -16.12 3.61 9.04
CA LYS A 57 -16.89 4.02 10.23
C LYS A 57 -17.71 5.29 10.01
N LYS A 58 -17.16 6.28 9.29
CA LYS A 58 -17.86 7.54 8.98
C LYS A 58 -19.01 7.30 8.00
N ARG A 59 -18.75 6.52 6.94
CA ARG A 59 -19.75 6.16 5.92
C ARG A 59 -20.90 5.35 6.51
N VAL A 60 -20.59 4.35 7.33
CA VAL A 60 -21.60 3.57 8.08
C VAL A 60 -22.47 4.49 8.93
N LYS A 61 -21.88 5.36 9.76
CA LYS A 61 -22.65 6.31 10.59
C LYS A 61 -23.52 7.26 9.77
N ALA A 62 -23.04 7.72 8.62
CA ALA A 62 -23.81 8.62 7.76
C ALA A 62 -25.05 7.91 7.20
N VAL A 63 -24.93 6.63 6.84
CA VAL A 63 -26.07 5.82 6.37
C VAL A 63 -26.99 5.42 7.52
N GLU A 64 -26.45 5.08 8.70
CA GLU A 64 -27.23 4.77 9.91
C GLU A 64 -28.06 5.97 10.41
N ALA A 65 -27.63 7.20 10.10
CA ALA A 65 -28.34 8.41 10.46
C ALA A 65 -29.58 8.70 9.61
N LEU A 66 -29.83 7.89 8.56
CA LEU A 66 -31.00 8.02 7.71
C LEU A 66 -32.20 7.32 8.35
N ASP A 67 -33.26 8.06 8.60
CA ASP A 67 -34.49 7.62 9.27
C ASP A 67 -35.22 6.47 8.54
N PHE A 68 -35.04 6.37 7.22
CA PHE A 68 -35.66 5.33 6.40
C PHE A 68 -34.76 4.10 6.15
N VAL A 69 -33.57 4.03 6.75
CA VAL A 69 -32.67 2.86 6.70
C VAL A 69 -32.82 2.06 7.99
N ASP A 70 -33.28 0.81 7.88
CA ASP A 70 -33.57 -0.03 9.05
C ASP A 70 -32.34 -0.79 9.57
N LYS A 71 -31.38 -1.10 8.70
CA LYS A 71 -30.14 -1.79 9.08
C LYS A 71 -28.97 -1.41 8.20
N VAL A 72 -27.79 -1.26 8.80
CA VAL A 72 -26.52 -1.14 8.07
C VAL A 72 -25.64 -2.34 8.34
N ILE A 73 -25.03 -2.88 7.28
CA ILE A 73 -24.03 -3.95 7.35
C ILE A 73 -22.76 -3.51 6.63
N VAL A 74 -21.62 -4.13 6.96
CA VAL A 74 -20.34 -3.84 6.30
C VAL A 74 -19.99 -4.97 5.34
N GLU A 75 -19.76 -4.63 4.07
CA GLU A 75 -19.29 -5.57 3.06
C GLU A 75 -17.76 -5.61 3.00
N LYS A 76 -17.19 -6.81 3.15
CA LYS A 76 -15.73 -7.02 3.22
C LYS A 76 -15.16 -7.79 2.04
N HIS A 77 -15.99 -8.52 1.28
CA HIS A 77 -15.56 -9.30 0.13
C HIS A 77 -16.71 -9.66 -0.83
N LYS A 78 -16.37 -9.93 -2.10
CA LYS A 78 -17.33 -10.22 -3.18
C LYS A 78 -18.36 -11.33 -2.86
N LYS A 79 -17.94 -12.39 -2.17
CA LYS A 79 -18.82 -13.53 -1.84
C LYS A 79 -19.87 -13.25 -0.75
N GLN A 80 -19.79 -12.09 -0.09
CA GLN A 80 -20.64 -11.80 1.07
C GLN A 80 -22.09 -11.59 0.66
N LYS A 81 -22.36 -11.05 -0.54
CA LYS A 81 -23.72 -10.74 -1.01
C LYS A 81 -24.65 -11.95 -0.97
N ALA A 82 -24.26 -13.06 -1.61
CA ALA A 82 -25.07 -14.27 -1.62
C ALA A 82 -25.33 -14.82 -0.21
N GLN A 83 -24.34 -14.76 0.68
CA GLN A 83 -24.49 -15.17 2.09
C GLN A 83 -25.47 -14.26 2.84
N ASP A 84 -25.37 -12.95 2.61
CA ASP A 84 -26.26 -11.96 3.20
C ASP A 84 -27.70 -12.11 2.70
N MET A 85 -27.92 -12.44 1.41
CA MET A 85 -29.27 -12.68 0.86
C MET A 85 -30.01 -13.76 1.64
N VAL A 86 -29.34 -14.91 1.85
CA VAL A 86 -29.90 -16.04 2.59
C VAL A 86 -30.02 -15.74 4.08
N LYS A 87 -28.99 -15.12 4.67
CA LYS A 87 -28.93 -14.84 6.12
C LYS A 87 -30.02 -13.88 6.58
N TYR A 88 -30.35 -12.88 5.77
CA TYR A 88 -31.33 -11.85 6.13
C TYR A 88 -32.69 -12.05 5.46
N ASP A 89 -32.90 -13.19 4.80
CA ASP A 89 -34.17 -13.52 4.11
C ASP A 89 -34.62 -12.37 3.19
N VAL A 90 -33.73 -12.01 2.28
CA VAL A 90 -33.90 -10.84 1.41
C VAL A 90 -34.83 -11.19 0.25
N ASP A 91 -35.94 -10.46 0.12
CA ASP A 91 -36.85 -10.58 -1.03
C ASP A 91 -36.31 -9.87 -2.28
N ILE A 92 -35.66 -8.71 -2.12
CA ILE A 92 -35.19 -7.88 -3.23
C ILE A 92 -33.76 -7.36 -3.00
N PHE A 93 -32.87 -7.62 -3.95
CA PHE A 93 -31.59 -6.93 -4.09
C PHE A 93 -31.73 -5.76 -5.07
N ALA A 94 -31.58 -4.53 -4.59
CA ALA A 94 -31.70 -3.33 -5.40
C ALA A 94 -30.35 -2.66 -5.64
N ILE A 95 -30.03 -2.30 -6.89
CA ILE A 95 -28.78 -1.60 -7.23
C ILE A 95 -29.00 -0.65 -8.41
N GLY A 96 -28.06 0.28 -8.66
CA GLY A 96 -28.12 1.17 -9.82
C GLY A 96 -28.09 0.41 -11.16
N ASP A 97 -28.77 0.96 -12.16
CA ASP A 97 -28.83 0.50 -13.55
C ASP A 97 -27.47 0.49 -14.27
N ASP A 98 -26.45 1.17 -13.74
CA ASP A 98 -25.06 1.06 -14.19
C ASP A 98 -24.45 -0.35 -14.03
N TRP A 99 -25.18 -1.26 -13.38
CA TRP A 99 -24.78 -2.64 -13.12
C TRP A 99 -25.68 -3.69 -13.76
N VAL A 100 -26.55 -3.32 -14.71
CA VAL A 100 -27.44 -4.27 -15.42
C VAL A 100 -26.63 -5.48 -15.92
N GLY A 101 -27.10 -6.69 -15.60
CA GLY A 101 -26.45 -7.96 -15.94
C GLY A 101 -25.34 -8.40 -14.98
N ALA A 102 -24.72 -7.49 -14.22
CA ALA A 102 -23.56 -7.82 -13.38
C ALA A 102 -23.91 -8.60 -12.11
N PHE A 103 -25.18 -8.56 -11.68
CA PHE A 103 -25.65 -9.17 -10.43
C PHE A 103 -26.77 -10.20 -10.65
N ASP A 104 -27.07 -10.56 -11.89
CA ASP A 104 -28.16 -11.49 -12.22
C ASP A 104 -27.98 -12.87 -11.58
N TYR A 105 -26.75 -13.27 -11.25
CA TYR A 105 -26.46 -14.50 -10.50
C TYR A 105 -27.12 -14.52 -9.10
N LEU A 106 -27.50 -13.36 -8.55
CA LEU A 106 -28.23 -13.29 -7.29
C LEU A 106 -29.70 -13.67 -7.42
N ASN A 107 -30.25 -13.78 -8.64
CA ASN A 107 -31.61 -14.30 -8.87
C ASN A 107 -31.80 -15.74 -8.39
N GLU A 108 -30.72 -16.49 -8.17
CA GLU A 108 -30.75 -17.79 -7.50
C GLU A 108 -31.17 -17.70 -6.03
N PHE A 109 -31.03 -16.53 -5.40
CA PHE A 109 -31.26 -16.32 -3.96
C PHE A 109 -32.34 -15.28 -3.65
N THR A 110 -32.57 -14.30 -4.54
CA THR A 110 -33.42 -13.12 -4.28
C THR A 110 -33.81 -12.42 -5.59
N HIS A 111 -34.85 -11.59 -5.63
CA HIS A 111 -35.18 -10.82 -6.85
C HIS A 111 -34.20 -9.66 -7.08
N VAL A 112 -33.57 -9.57 -8.25
CA VAL A 112 -32.64 -8.47 -8.59
C VAL A 112 -33.39 -7.34 -9.29
N GLU A 113 -33.36 -6.15 -8.71
CA GLU A 113 -33.99 -4.94 -9.24
C GLU A 113 -32.95 -3.85 -9.56
N TYR A 114 -33.00 -3.33 -10.80
CA TYR A 114 -32.11 -2.27 -11.28
C TYR A 114 -32.81 -0.92 -11.27
N LEU A 115 -32.30 0.00 -10.45
CA LEU A 115 -32.87 1.32 -10.22
C LEU A 115 -32.18 2.39 -11.07
N PRO A 116 -32.93 3.30 -11.71
CA PRO A 116 -32.35 4.33 -12.58
C PRO A 116 -31.38 5.24 -11.83
N ARG A 117 -30.30 5.74 -12.44
CA ARG A 117 -29.42 6.69 -11.76
C ARG A 117 -30.01 8.10 -11.63
N THR A 118 -29.47 8.89 -10.69
CA THR A 118 -29.65 10.34 -10.68
C THR A 118 -28.57 10.97 -11.56
N GLU A 119 -28.96 11.58 -12.67
CA GLU A 119 -28.02 12.22 -13.60
C GLU A 119 -27.35 13.45 -12.97
N GLY A 120 -26.11 13.76 -13.39
CA GLY A 120 -25.41 15.00 -13.03
C GLY A 120 -24.74 15.07 -11.65
N ILE A 121 -25.01 14.12 -10.74
CA ILE A 121 -24.40 14.08 -9.39
C ILE A 121 -23.53 12.84 -9.24
N SER A 122 -22.21 13.01 -9.14
CA SER A 122 -21.28 11.91 -8.84
C SER A 122 -20.26 12.29 -7.77
N SER A 123 -19.81 11.31 -7.00
CA SER A 123 -18.75 11.52 -6.01
C SER A 123 -17.44 12.00 -6.66
N THR A 124 -17.24 11.77 -7.96
CA THR A 124 -16.08 12.31 -8.71
C THR A 124 -16.17 13.82 -8.90
N LYS A 125 -17.35 14.35 -9.18
CA LYS A 125 -17.59 15.80 -9.27
C LYS A 125 -17.38 16.45 -7.89
N LEU A 126 -18.01 15.90 -6.85
CA LEU A 126 -17.85 16.38 -5.48
C LEU A 126 -16.41 16.31 -4.98
N ARG A 127 -15.61 15.30 -5.37
CA ARG A 127 -14.19 15.25 -5.02
C ARG A 127 -13.40 16.40 -5.65
N ARG A 128 -13.68 16.74 -6.91
CA ARG A 128 -13.02 17.88 -7.58
C ARG A 128 -13.42 19.22 -6.95
N GLU A 129 -14.64 19.32 -6.45
CA GLU A 129 -15.15 20.53 -5.79
C GLU A 129 -14.62 20.68 -4.35
N ASN A 130 -14.39 19.56 -3.64
CA ASN A 130 -14.00 19.58 -2.23
C ASN A 130 -12.49 19.37 -1.98
N PHE A 131 -11.72 18.89 -2.96
CA PHE A 131 -10.29 18.66 -2.78
C PHE A 131 -9.45 19.22 -3.92
N ASP A 132 -8.46 20.04 -3.55
CA ASP A 132 -7.44 20.51 -4.48
C ASP A 132 -6.62 19.35 -5.05
N LEU A 133 -6.26 19.49 -6.33
CA LEU A 133 -5.39 18.57 -7.03
C LEU A 133 -3.96 18.69 -6.51
N ILE A 134 -3.38 17.59 -6.01
CA ILE A 134 -2.01 17.58 -5.51
C ILE A 134 -1.05 17.65 -6.68
N LYS A 135 -0.35 18.76 -6.82
CA LYS A 135 0.74 18.91 -7.79
C LYS A 135 1.99 18.22 -7.25
N MET A 136 2.35 17.08 -7.83
CA MET A 136 3.53 16.31 -7.45
C MET A 136 4.62 16.47 -8.51
N GLY A 137 5.84 16.72 -8.05
CA GLY A 137 7.05 16.65 -8.86
C GLY A 137 7.78 15.31 -8.68
N ILE A 138 8.51 14.88 -9.71
CA ILE A 138 9.39 13.71 -9.65
C ILE A 138 10.83 14.16 -9.43
N VAL A 139 11.59 13.45 -8.60
CA VAL A 139 12.98 13.73 -8.27
C VAL A 139 13.79 12.48 -8.58
N GLY A 140 14.57 12.53 -9.65
CA GLY A 140 15.41 11.44 -10.13
C GLY A 140 14.81 10.60 -11.26
N LEU A 141 15.72 9.96 -12.01
CA LEU A 141 15.45 9.04 -13.10
C LEU A 141 15.77 7.60 -12.67
N GLY A 142 15.34 7.25 -11.47
CA GLY A 142 15.53 5.91 -10.94
C GLY A 142 14.68 4.85 -11.64
N ARG A 143 14.72 3.64 -11.09
CA ARG A 143 14.18 2.44 -11.72
C ARG A 143 12.65 2.44 -11.79
N ASP A 144 12.01 3.02 -10.80
CA ASP A 144 10.57 3.00 -10.62
C ASP A 144 9.93 4.32 -11.11
N THR A 145 10.71 5.34 -11.47
CA THR A 145 10.26 6.64 -11.99
C THR A 145 9.21 6.53 -13.09
N GLN A 146 9.47 5.79 -14.17
CA GLN A 146 8.52 5.70 -15.29
C GLN A 146 7.21 5.02 -14.86
N SER A 147 7.31 3.85 -14.21
CA SER A 147 6.13 3.14 -13.71
C SER A 147 5.34 3.97 -12.69
N PHE A 148 6.00 4.76 -11.86
CA PHE A 148 5.33 5.68 -10.94
C PHE A 148 4.52 6.74 -11.68
N ILE A 149 5.10 7.37 -12.71
CA ILE A 149 4.44 8.40 -13.53
C ILE A 149 3.21 7.80 -14.24
N ASP A 150 3.34 6.60 -14.81
CA ASP A 150 2.27 5.91 -15.52
C ASP A 150 1.11 5.54 -14.57
N GLU A 151 1.44 4.96 -13.41
CA GLU A 151 0.44 4.51 -12.44
C GLU A 151 -0.26 5.68 -11.74
N ALA A 152 0.43 6.80 -11.55
CA ALA A 152 -0.14 8.01 -10.97
C ALA A 152 -1.28 8.61 -11.82
N GLN A 153 -1.31 8.37 -13.14
CA GLN A 153 -2.41 8.86 -14.00
C GLN A 153 -3.77 8.26 -13.60
N PHE A 154 -3.76 7.09 -12.96
CA PHE A 154 -4.97 6.39 -12.51
C PHE A 154 -5.42 6.82 -11.11
N VAL A 155 -4.72 7.78 -10.48
CA VAL A 155 -5.05 8.30 -9.15
C VAL A 155 -5.63 9.71 -9.30
N SER A 156 -6.94 9.85 -9.09
CA SER A 156 -7.72 11.03 -9.49
C SER A 156 -7.35 12.37 -8.84
N ASN A 157 -6.57 12.35 -7.75
CA ASN A 157 -6.24 13.52 -6.94
C ASN A 157 -4.75 13.90 -6.98
N ILE A 158 -3.99 13.37 -7.94
CA ILE A 158 -2.60 13.73 -8.15
C ILE A 158 -2.37 14.16 -9.59
N LYS A 159 -1.50 15.14 -9.79
CA LYS A 159 -1.05 15.58 -11.11
C LYS A 159 0.46 15.71 -11.12
N ILE A 160 1.05 15.09 -12.12
CA ILE A 160 2.50 15.08 -12.34
C ILE A 160 2.77 15.65 -13.72
N ASN A 161 3.61 16.67 -13.81
CA ASN A 161 4.03 17.26 -15.07
C ASN A 161 5.45 17.83 -15.04
N ARG A 162 6.18 17.67 -13.93
CA ARG A 162 7.55 18.17 -13.76
C ARG A 162 8.44 17.10 -13.18
N ILE A 163 9.70 17.10 -13.61
CA ILE A 163 10.73 16.22 -13.10
C ILE A 163 12.02 17.00 -12.87
N TYR A 164 12.76 16.62 -11.83
CA TYR A 164 14.11 17.06 -11.57
C TYR A 164 15.10 15.91 -11.77
N ALA A 165 16.23 16.17 -12.42
CA ALA A 165 17.39 15.27 -12.43
C ALA A 165 18.69 16.06 -12.67
N GLU A 166 19.79 15.60 -12.06
CA GLU A 166 21.10 16.27 -12.18
C GLU A 166 21.74 16.06 -13.56
N ASP A 167 21.51 14.91 -14.19
CA ASP A 167 22.03 14.63 -15.53
C ASP A 167 21.15 15.33 -16.57
N PHE A 168 21.63 16.47 -17.06
CA PHE A 168 20.93 17.28 -18.06
C PHE A 168 20.62 16.52 -19.35
N LEU A 169 21.52 15.65 -19.82
CA LEU A 169 21.30 14.90 -21.07
C LEU A 169 20.24 13.83 -20.88
N ALA A 170 20.31 13.07 -19.78
CA ALA A 170 19.29 12.08 -19.44
C ALA A 170 17.93 12.74 -19.18
N LEU A 171 17.92 13.87 -18.47
CA LEU A 171 16.72 14.68 -18.23
C LEU A 171 16.07 15.12 -19.54
N LYS A 172 16.85 15.73 -20.44
CA LYS A 172 16.36 16.21 -21.73
C LYS A 172 15.77 15.07 -22.56
N LYS A 173 16.45 13.93 -22.61
CA LYS A 173 15.95 12.71 -23.28
C LYS A 173 14.62 12.27 -22.68
N PHE A 174 14.57 12.08 -21.36
CA PHE A 174 13.37 11.64 -20.66
C PHE A 174 12.18 12.58 -20.90
N THR A 175 12.39 13.89 -20.80
CA THR A 175 11.32 14.88 -21.03
C THR A 175 10.84 14.94 -22.47
N LYS A 176 11.71 14.67 -23.46
CA LYS A 176 11.34 14.66 -24.87
C LYS A 176 10.46 13.45 -25.20
N ASP A 177 10.77 12.30 -24.61
CA ASP A 177 10.09 11.04 -24.91
C ASP A 177 8.79 10.87 -24.11
N SER A 178 8.58 11.67 -23.05
CA SER A 178 7.42 11.59 -22.17
C SER A 178 6.23 12.43 -22.66
N SER A 179 5.04 11.82 -22.71
CA SER A 179 3.76 12.53 -22.95
C SER A 179 3.18 13.22 -21.71
N ILE A 180 3.65 12.87 -20.50
CA ILE A 180 3.09 13.31 -19.22
C ILE A 180 3.91 14.46 -18.62
N ILE A 181 5.23 14.28 -18.52
CA ILE A 181 6.17 15.28 -18.04
C ILE A 181 6.39 16.35 -19.10
N LYS A 182 6.10 17.61 -18.74
CA LYS A 182 6.21 18.77 -19.63
C LYS A 182 7.41 19.67 -19.31
N TYR A 183 7.92 19.60 -18.08
CA TYR A 183 9.01 20.48 -17.63
C TYR A 183 10.10 19.67 -16.93
N GLY A 184 11.32 19.74 -17.46
CA GLY A 184 12.53 19.24 -16.81
C GLY A 184 13.23 20.36 -16.05
N HIS A 185 13.74 20.05 -14.87
CA HIS A 185 14.53 20.95 -14.03
C HIS A 185 15.87 20.28 -13.69
N ASP A 186 16.98 20.98 -13.87
CA ASP A 186 18.33 20.55 -13.51
C ASP A 186 18.86 21.24 -12.24
N ASN A 187 18.15 22.28 -11.76
CA ASN A 187 18.31 22.89 -10.45
C ASN A 187 17.19 22.44 -9.48
N TYR A 188 17.57 21.92 -8.31
CA TYR A 188 16.61 21.38 -7.36
C TYR A 188 15.86 22.46 -6.59
N ASP A 189 16.53 23.56 -6.25
CA ASP A 189 15.91 24.65 -5.49
C ASP A 189 14.87 25.35 -6.35
N ASP A 190 15.16 25.60 -7.64
CA ASP A 190 14.19 26.13 -8.61
C ASP A 190 13.00 25.17 -8.82
N PHE A 191 13.26 23.86 -8.84
CA PHE A 191 12.21 22.84 -8.93
C PHE A 191 11.29 22.87 -7.71
N LEU A 192 11.84 23.01 -6.51
CA LEU A 192 11.09 23.12 -5.26
C LEU A 192 10.32 24.45 -5.16
N ASP A 193 10.83 25.54 -5.73
CA ASP A 193 10.15 26.85 -5.75
C ASP A 193 8.94 26.89 -6.69
N THR A 194 8.75 25.86 -7.53
CA THR A 194 7.52 25.73 -8.32
C THR A 194 6.28 25.48 -7.47
N SER A 195 5.10 25.55 -8.10
CA SER A 195 3.80 25.28 -7.47
C SER A 195 3.57 23.83 -7.00
N ILE A 196 4.57 22.95 -7.02
CA ILE A 196 4.44 21.60 -6.49
C ILE A 196 4.23 21.64 -4.97
N GLN A 197 3.41 20.70 -4.48
CA GLN A 197 3.09 20.52 -3.07
C GLN A 197 3.74 19.25 -2.50
N ALA A 198 4.12 18.32 -3.39
CA ALA A 198 4.73 17.06 -3.02
C ALA A 198 5.83 16.64 -4.01
N VAL A 199 6.72 15.78 -3.55
CA VAL A 199 7.77 15.15 -4.37
C VAL A 199 7.75 13.64 -4.21
N TYR A 200 7.95 12.93 -5.32
CA TYR A 200 8.35 11.53 -5.34
C TYR A 200 9.86 11.44 -5.60
N ILE A 201 10.61 10.80 -4.72
CA ILE A 201 12.07 10.71 -4.79
C ILE A 201 12.49 9.27 -5.13
N ASP A 202 13.04 9.10 -6.34
CA ASP A 202 13.63 7.86 -6.85
C ASP A 202 15.02 8.17 -7.42
N THR A 203 16.01 8.18 -6.51
CA THR A 203 17.40 8.55 -6.80
C THR A 203 18.35 7.48 -6.24
N ALA A 204 19.66 7.65 -6.40
CA ALA A 204 20.62 6.81 -5.68
C ALA A 204 20.44 6.97 -4.16
N LEU A 205 20.51 5.87 -3.40
CA LEU A 205 20.18 5.83 -1.96
C LEU A 205 20.97 6.86 -1.14
N LYS A 206 22.24 7.10 -1.48
CA LYS A 206 23.10 8.09 -0.83
C LYS A 206 22.63 9.54 -0.96
N LYS A 207 21.74 9.84 -1.92
CA LYS A 207 21.20 11.19 -2.16
C LYS A 207 19.86 11.43 -1.47
N HIS A 208 19.23 10.38 -0.94
CA HIS A 208 17.91 10.48 -0.30
C HIS A 208 17.90 11.51 0.82
N TYR A 209 18.86 11.45 1.74
CA TYR A 209 18.93 12.39 2.86
C TYR A 209 18.91 13.85 2.41
N THR A 210 19.77 14.22 1.47
CA THR A 210 19.88 15.59 0.96
C THR A 210 18.59 16.07 0.30
N PHE A 211 18.00 15.27 -0.59
CA PHE A 211 16.78 15.67 -1.30
C PHE A 211 15.57 15.73 -0.37
N ILE A 212 15.41 14.75 0.53
CA ILE A 212 14.32 14.74 1.50
C ILE A 212 14.42 15.96 2.42
N LYS A 213 15.62 16.26 2.96
CA LYS A 213 15.81 17.40 3.86
C LYS A 213 15.42 18.72 3.20
N LYS A 214 15.95 19.00 2.00
CA LYS A 214 15.61 20.20 1.24
C LYS A 214 14.11 20.30 0.91
N ALA A 215 13.48 19.19 0.51
CA ALA A 215 12.03 19.16 0.27
C ALA A 215 11.20 19.46 1.53
N ILE A 216 11.63 18.96 2.70
CA ILE A 216 10.99 19.26 3.98
C ILE A 216 11.11 20.76 4.32
N GLU A 217 12.31 21.33 4.15
CA GLU A 217 12.60 22.75 4.40
C GLU A 217 11.79 23.67 3.46
N ALA A 218 11.56 23.24 2.22
CA ALA A 218 10.66 23.89 1.27
C ALA A 218 9.16 23.61 1.50
N GLY A 219 8.79 22.94 2.60
CA GLY A 219 7.41 22.66 2.99
C GLY A 219 6.69 21.63 2.10
N LYS A 220 7.42 20.81 1.33
CA LYS A 220 6.82 19.81 0.42
C LYS A 220 6.55 18.51 1.15
N HIS A 221 5.49 17.80 0.76
CA HIS A 221 5.26 16.41 1.17
C HIS A 221 6.16 15.45 0.40
N ILE A 222 6.61 14.36 1.01
CA ILE A 222 7.64 13.48 0.46
C ILE A 222 7.18 12.03 0.46
N LEU A 223 7.19 11.42 -0.72
CA LEU A 223 7.16 9.97 -0.91
C LEU A 223 8.53 9.55 -1.47
N CYS A 224 9.32 8.76 -0.75
CA CYS A 224 10.68 8.44 -1.15
C CYS A 224 10.91 6.94 -1.20
N GLU A 225 11.55 6.45 -2.28
CA GLU A 225 11.98 5.06 -2.40
C GLU A 225 12.73 4.56 -1.17
N ASN A 226 12.53 3.29 -0.86
CA ASN A 226 13.14 2.69 0.33
C ASN A 226 14.63 2.37 0.07
N PRO A 227 15.53 2.60 1.04
CA PRO A 227 15.33 3.25 2.35
C PRO A 227 15.34 4.77 2.32
N ILE A 228 14.67 5.39 3.29
CA ILE A 228 14.67 6.85 3.50
C ILE A 228 16.07 7.41 3.81
N ALA A 229 16.90 6.67 4.53
CA ALA A 229 18.25 7.06 4.90
C ALA A 229 19.13 5.82 5.14
N LEU A 230 20.45 6.00 5.01
CA LEU A 230 21.45 4.96 5.25
C LEU A 230 22.15 5.11 6.61
N ASP A 231 21.98 6.27 7.27
CA ASP A 231 22.48 6.55 8.62
C ASP A 231 21.34 6.82 9.63
N LYS A 232 21.62 6.49 10.89
CA LYS A 232 20.67 6.60 12.00
C LYS A 232 20.39 8.03 12.42
N LYS A 233 21.40 8.90 12.39
CA LYS A 233 21.25 10.32 12.72
C LYS A 233 20.45 11.00 11.62
N GLU A 234 20.76 10.70 10.36
CA GLU A 234 20.00 11.17 9.18
C GLU A 234 18.51 10.82 9.30
N LEU A 235 18.17 9.54 9.52
CA LEU A 235 16.77 9.13 9.66
C LEU A 235 16.05 9.87 10.80
N LYS A 236 16.71 9.99 11.96
CA LYS A 236 16.14 10.67 13.13
C LYS A 236 15.91 12.15 12.85
N GLU A 237 16.85 12.80 12.19
CA GLU A 237 16.75 14.20 11.78
C GLU A 237 15.59 14.41 10.81
N LEU A 238 15.50 13.61 9.73
CA LEU A 238 14.44 13.71 8.73
C LEU A 238 13.05 13.54 9.34
N LEU A 239 12.85 12.54 10.21
CA LEU A 239 11.57 12.32 10.89
C LEU A 239 11.21 13.50 11.83
N SER A 240 12.20 14.07 12.50
CA SER A 240 12.02 15.24 13.36
C SER A 240 11.65 16.49 12.56
N LEU A 241 12.38 16.74 11.46
CA LEU A 241 12.12 17.86 10.55
C LEU A 241 10.75 17.75 9.89
N ALA A 242 10.36 16.56 9.43
CA ALA A 242 9.05 16.33 8.84
C ALA A 242 7.91 16.66 9.83
N LYS A 243 8.06 16.22 11.09
CA LYS A 243 7.12 16.55 12.17
C LYS A 243 7.09 18.05 12.46
N LYS A 244 8.24 18.72 12.55
CA LYS A 244 8.36 20.16 12.84
C LYS A 244 7.70 21.01 11.74
N ASN A 245 7.96 20.68 10.48
CA ASN A 245 7.41 21.39 9.31
C ASN A 245 5.99 20.94 8.93
N LYS A 246 5.40 20.00 9.68
CA LYS A 246 4.05 19.45 9.43
C LYS A 246 3.89 18.90 8.01
N VAL A 247 4.95 18.31 7.47
CA VAL A 247 4.93 17.64 6.16
C VAL A 247 4.81 16.13 6.32
N LEU A 248 4.15 15.47 5.36
CA LEU A 248 4.11 14.02 5.30
C LEU A 248 5.44 13.52 4.72
N LEU A 249 6.12 12.63 5.43
CA LEU A 249 7.25 11.85 4.94
C LEU A 249 6.86 10.37 4.99
N LEU A 250 6.88 9.70 3.83
CA LEU A 250 6.50 8.30 3.70
C LEU A 250 7.53 7.55 2.84
N SER A 251 7.90 6.35 3.27
CA SER A 251 8.73 5.45 2.47
C SER A 251 7.86 4.73 1.43
N ALA A 252 8.35 4.64 0.20
CA ALA A 252 7.65 4.05 -0.93
C ALA A 252 7.79 2.52 -0.95
N LEU A 253 7.38 1.87 0.15
CA LEU A 253 7.39 0.41 0.26
C LEU A 253 6.03 -0.16 -0.14
N LYS A 254 5.78 -0.30 -1.44
CA LYS A 254 4.46 -0.60 -2.02
C LYS A 254 3.71 -1.77 -1.38
N THR A 255 4.43 -2.81 -0.93
CA THR A 255 3.85 -3.99 -0.26
C THR A 255 2.95 -3.62 0.91
N ALA A 256 3.32 -2.59 1.70
CA ALA A 256 2.54 -2.14 2.85
C ALA A 256 1.13 -1.66 2.47
N PHE A 257 0.92 -1.23 1.23
CA PHE A 257 -0.33 -0.62 0.77
C PHE A 257 -1.21 -1.58 -0.03
N LEU A 258 -0.73 -2.80 -0.30
CA LEU A 258 -1.49 -3.77 -1.09
C LEU A 258 -2.70 -4.31 -0.32
N PRO A 259 -3.87 -4.48 -0.95
CA PRO A 259 -5.07 -4.98 -0.28
C PRO A 259 -4.86 -6.35 0.35
N ALA A 260 -4.27 -7.30 -0.38
CA ALA A 260 -4.05 -8.65 0.12
C ALA A 260 -3.08 -8.67 1.32
N PHE A 261 -2.04 -7.82 1.29
CA PHE A 261 -1.10 -7.71 2.41
C PHE A 261 -1.78 -7.14 3.67
N ASN A 262 -2.63 -6.13 3.52
CA ASN A 262 -3.39 -5.60 4.65
C ASN A 262 -4.44 -6.60 5.15
N GLN A 263 -5.04 -7.40 4.26
CA GLN A 263 -5.92 -8.49 4.68
C GLN A 263 -5.15 -9.57 5.44
N LEU A 264 -4.01 -10.02 4.92
CA LEU A 264 -3.14 -11.00 5.57
C LEU A 264 -2.88 -10.62 7.03
N LEU A 265 -2.49 -9.38 7.30
CA LEU A 265 -2.24 -8.90 8.66
C LEU A 265 -3.49 -9.02 9.55
N LYS A 266 -4.67 -8.65 9.04
CA LYS A 266 -5.95 -8.79 9.77
C LYS A 266 -6.33 -10.25 10.04
N GLU A 267 -6.07 -11.15 9.09
CA GLU A 267 -6.39 -12.58 9.24
C GLU A 267 -5.47 -13.26 10.25
N ILE A 268 -4.18 -12.90 10.27
CA ILE A 268 -3.22 -13.41 11.25
C ILE A 268 -3.62 -13.02 12.68
N GLU A 269 -4.15 -11.80 12.88
CA GLU A 269 -4.61 -11.32 14.19
C GLU A 269 -5.75 -12.17 14.80
N LYS A 270 -6.46 -12.97 14.00
CA LYS A 270 -7.50 -13.88 14.49
C LYS A 270 -6.94 -15.08 15.27
N GLY A 271 -5.66 -15.42 15.05
CA GLY A 271 -4.95 -16.46 15.80
C GLY A 271 -5.20 -17.89 15.31
N ASP A 272 -5.73 -18.08 14.09
CA ASP A 272 -6.07 -19.40 13.55
C ASP A 272 -4.85 -20.35 13.52
N ILE A 273 -3.65 -19.84 13.22
CA ILE A 273 -2.39 -20.60 13.21
C ILE A 273 -1.71 -20.73 14.58
N GLY A 274 -2.36 -20.26 15.66
CA GLY A 274 -1.80 -20.26 17.01
C GLY A 274 -0.65 -19.28 17.21
N ASP A 275 0.21 -19.53 18.21
CA ASP A 275 1.39 -18.71 18.48
C ASP A 275 2.37 -18.74 17.29
N ILE A 276 2.73 -17.58 16.75
CA ILE A 276 3.69 -17.45 15.66
C ILE A 276 5.10 -17.60 16.20
N ARG A 277 5.89 -18.50 15.58
CA ARG A 277 7.27 -18.83 15.98
C ARG A 277 8.30 -18.44 14.94
N GLU A 278 7.94 -18.38 13.66
CA GLU A 278 8.86 -17.99 12.59
C GLU A 278 8.17 -17.16 11.51
N VAL A 279 8.89 -16.19 10.96
CA VAL A 279 8.53 -15.52 9.70
C VAL A 279 9.72 -15.58 8.74
N ARG A 280 9.55 -16.28 7.62
CA ARG A 280 10.53 -16.38 6.54
C ARG A 280 10.07 -15.57 5.34
N ALA A 281 10.93 -14.72 4.79
CA ALA A 281 10.61 -13.93 3.60
C ALA A 281 11.83 -13.82 2.68
N THR A 282 11.65 -14.21 1.41
CA THR A 282 12.72 -14.21 0.42
C THR A 282 12.47 -13.13 -0.64
N ARG A 283 13.43 -12.22 -0.82
CA ARG A 283 13.40 -11.20 -1.87
C ARG A 283 14.71 -11.19 -2.63
N THR A 284 14.74 -11.83 -3.79
CA THR A 284 15.92 -11.79 -4.67
C THR A 284 15.59 -11.35 -6.08
N SER A 285 16.60 -10.86 -6.81
CA SER A 285 16.45 -10.35 -8.17
C SER A 285 17.70 -10.58 -9.01
N LEU A 286 17.53 -10.94 -10.29
CA LEU A 286 18.60 -11.07 -11.28
C LEU A 286 18.91 -9.71 -11.92
N TYR A 287 19.38 -8.75 -11.12
CA TYR A 287 19.61 -7.39 -11.62
C TYR A 287 20.73 -7.30 -12.66
N ARG A 288 21.73 -8.19 -12.64
CA ARG A 288 22.80 -8.22 -13.64
C ARG A 288 22.28 -8.53 -15.05
N GLU A 289 21.25 -9.36 -15.17
CA GLU A 289 20.63 -9.70 -16.46
C GLU A 289 19.66 -8.62 -16.98
N LYS A 290 19.44 -7.56 -16.19
CA LYS A 290 18.54 -6.44 -16.54
C LYS A 290 19.31 -5.18 -16.94
N ASP A 291 20.61 -5.30 -17.19
CA ASP A 291 21.51 -4.22 -17.60
C ASP A 291 21.43 -2.97 -16.71
N TYR A 292 21.26 -3.15 -15.40
CA TYR A 292 21.37 -2.05 -14.45
C TYR A 292 22.83 -1.57 -14.37
N PRO A 293 23.06 -0.26 -14.19
CA PRO A 293 24.42 0.28 -14.08
C PRO A 293 25.13 -0.28 -12.84
N ASP A 294 26.45 -0.46 -12.91
CA ASP A 294 27.25 -0.97 -11.78
C ASP A 294 27.05 -0.15 -10.50
N SER A 295 26.90 1.17 -10.64
CA SER A 295 26.62 2.08 -9.54
C SER A 295 25.33 1.76 -8.77
N PHE A 296 24.35 1.11 -9.43
CA PHE A 296 23.15 0.61 -8.76
C PHE A 296 23.47 -0.61 -7.89
N MET A 297 24.27 -1.54 -8.42
CA MET A 297 24.66 -2.77 -7.72
C MET A 297 25.56 -2.50 -6.51
N GLU A 298 26.45 -1.51 -6.62
CA GLU A 298 27.33 -1.05 -5.55
C GLU A 298 26.60 -0.58 -4.28
N GLN A 299 25.30 -0.30 -4.38
CA GLN A 299 24.46 0.06 -3.23
C GLN A 299 24.24 -1.13 -2.28
N GLY A 300 24.43 -2.37 -2.74
CA GLY A 300 24.36 -3.60 -1.95
C GLY A 300 22.95 -4.20 -1.85
N ALA A 301 22.85 -5.52 -1.95
CA ALA A 301 21.60 -6.26 -1.93
C ALA A 301 20.75 -5.99 -0.67
N THR A 302 21.41 -5.88 0.48
CA THR A 302 20.77 -5.60 1.77
C THR A 302 20.11 -4.23 1.76
N ASN A 303 20.80 -3.18 1.31
CA ASN A 303 20.24 -1.83 1.28
C ASN A 303 19.07 -1.71 0.29
N ILE A 304 19.18 -2.37 -0.87
CA ILE A 304 18.16 -2.32 -1.92
C ILE A 304 16.91 -3.12 -1.55
N LEU A 305 17.06 -4.33 -0.98
CA LEU A 305 15.97 -5.31 -0.91
C LEU A 305 15.48 -5.62 0.50
N SER A 306 16.26 -5.40 1.56
CA SER A 306 15.88 -5.83 2.91
C SER A 306 14.65 -5.10 3.46
N GLY A 307 14.29 -3.94 2.90
CA GLY A 307 13.08 -3.21 3.28
C GLY A 307 11.81 -4.06 3.21
N TYR A 308 11.70 -4.88 2.17
CA TYR A 308 10.57 -5.77 1.94
C TYR A 308 10.41 -6.82 3.05
N PRO A 309 11.33 -7.80 3.22
CA PRO A 309 11.16 -8.83 4.25
C PRO A 309 11.14 -8.25 5.67
N SER A 310 11.84 -7.15 5.91
CA SER A 310 11.81 -6.45 7.21
C SER A 310 10.41 -5.91 7.55
N LEU A 311 9.64 -5.44 6.56
CA LEU A 311 8.26 -5.03 6.76
C LEU A 311 7.41 -6.20 7.27
N LEU A 312 7.43 -7.35 6.57
CA LEU A 312 6.60 -8.50 6.96
C LEU A 312 6.99 -9.02 8.34
N ILE A 313 8.29 -9.22 8.59
CA ILE A 313 8.80 -9.68 9.88
C ILE A 313 8.39 -8.70 11.00
N HIS A 314 8.55 -7.40 10.79
CA HIS A 314 8.19 -6.41 11.80
C HIS A 314 6.68 -6.37 12.08
N LYS A 315 5.85 -6.42 11.03
CA LYS A 315 4.39 -6.39 11.17
C LYS A 315 3.85 -7.60 11.94
N VAL A 316 4.50 -8.76 11.79
CA VAL A 316 4.03 -10.03 12.37
C VAL A 316 4.67 -10.33 13.73
N LEU A 317 5.99 -10.16 13.87
CA LEU A 317 6.73 -10.50 15.11
C LEU A 317 6.99 -9.29 16.02
N GLY A 318 6.79 -8.08 15.51
CA GLY A 318 7.01 -6.84 16.23
C GLY A 318 8.48 -6.38 16.24
N LYS A 319 8.90 -5.77 17.34
CA LYS A 319 10.24 -5.19 17.48
C LYS A 319 11.27 -6.30 17.72
N LYS A 320 12.33 -6.31 16.89
CA LYS A 320 13.47 -7.22 17.08
C LYS A 320 14.22 -6.95 18.40
N LYS A 321 14.75 -8.02 18.99
CA LYS A 321 15.64 -8.04 20.16
C LYS A 321 17.11 -8.13 19.74
N SER A 322 17.44 -9.04 18.84
CA SER A 322 18.79 -9.18 18.27
C SER A 322 18.73 -9.39 16.75
N ILE A 323 19.89 -9.22 16.11
CA ILE A 323 20.08 -9.39 14.68
C ILE A 323 21.45 -10.00 14.40
N THR A 324 21.52 -10.84 13.37
CA THR A 324 22.76 -11.44 12.86
C THR A 324 22.70 -11.45 11.34
N PHE A 325 23.83 -11.16 10.71
CA PHE A 325 24.00 -11.08 9.27
C PHE A 325 24.94 -12.16 8.79
N PHE A 326 24.58 -12.79 7.66
CA PHE A 326 25.41 -13.74 6.95
C PHE A 326 25.52 -13.26 5.50
N ASP A 327 26.31 -12.22 5.28
CA ASP A 327 26.49 -11.57 3.99
C ASP A 327 27.51 -12.29 3.10
N GLN A 328 27.26 -12.23 1.80
CA GLN A 328 28.19 -12.63 0.76
C GLN A 328 28.54 -11.39 -0.05
N THR A 329 29.82 -11.06 -0.11
CA THR A 329 30.30 -9.83 -0.72
C THR A 329 31.08 -10.06 -1.99
N GLU A 330 30.89 -9.18 -2.98
CA GLU A 330 31.70 -9.08 -4.18
C GLU A 330 32.10 -7.60 -4.37
N LYS A 331 33.35 -7.31 -4.76
CA LYS A 331 33.84 -5.95 -5.08
C LYS A 331 33.40 -4.85 -4.08
N ASN A 332 33.45 -5.16 -2.77
CA ASN A 332 33.16 -4.28 -1.61
C ASN A 332 31.68 -4.04 -1.23
N TYR A 333 30.73 -4.61 -1.96
CA TYR A 333 29.30 -4.58 -1.62
C TYR A 333 28.75 -6.01 -1.45
N ASP A 334 27.62 -6.17 -0.76
CA ASP A 334 26.97 -7.47 -0.66
C ASP A 334 26.10 -7.76 -1.86
N ILE A 335 26.19 -8.99 -2.36
CA ILE A 335 25.34 -9.54 -3.41
C ILE A 335 24.25 -10.45 -2.83
N SER A 336 24.41 -10.94 -1.60
CA SER A 336 23.44 -11.78 -0.90
C SER A 336 23.59 -11.63 0.60
N ASN A 337 22.50 -11.80 1.34
CA ASN A 337 22.50 -11.79 2.80
C ASN A 337 21.35 -12.66 3.34
N LEU A 338 21.66 -13.49 4.34
CA LEU A 338 20.67 -14.06 5.24
C LEU A 338 20.69 -13.25 6.54
N ILE A 339 19.55 -12.61 6.84
CA ILE A 339 19.38 -11.77 8.01
C ILE A 339 18.49 -12.56 8.99
N VAL A 340 19.03 -12.85 10.17
CA VAL A 340 18.33 -13.56 11.24
C VAL A 340 18.03 -12.58 12.37
N THR A 341 16.77 -12.52 12.80
CA THR A 341 16.34 -11.65 13.91
C THR A 341 15.61 -12.46 14.96
N THR A 342 15.80 -12.11 16.23
CA THR A 342 15.01 -12.67 17.33
C THR A 342 14.00 -11.65 17.84
N HIS A 343 12.86 -12.10 18.32
CA HIS A 343 11.75 -11.25 18.77
C HIS A 343 11.23 -11.68 20.14
N LYS A 344 10.08 -11.12 20.56
CA LYS A 344 9.40 -11.58 21.78
C LYS A 344 9.03 -13.07 21.66
N ASN A 345 8.96 -13.77 22.79
CA ASN A 345 8.63 -15.20 22.88
C ASN A 345 9.56 -16.13 22.06
N SER A 346 10.81 -15.69 21.84
CA SER A 346 11.83 -16.42 21.08
C SER A 346 11.45 -16.68 19.62
N ALA A 347 10.50 -15.92 19.07
CA ALA A 347 10.18 -16.01 17.64
C ALA A 347 11.33 -15.50 16.77
N VAL A 348 11.49 -16.10 15.59
CA VAL A 348 12.61 -15.87 14.68
C VAL A 348 12.13 -15.28 13.35
N GLY A 349 12.77 -14.21 12.89
CA GLY A 349 12.58 -13.68 11.54
C GLY A 349 13.75 -14.04 10.65
N LEU A 350 13.48 -14.63 9.49
CA LEU A 350 14.45 -15.02 8.47
C LEU A 350 14.20 -14.21 7.19
N ALA A 351 15.09 -13.26 6.89
CA ALA A 351 15.04 -12.48 5.66
C ALA A 351 16.18 -12.88 4.73
N ARG A 352 15.86 -13.36 3.52
CA ARG A 352 16.86 -13.66 2.49
C ARG A 352 16.78 -12.64 1.39
N VAL A 353 17.88 -11.93 1.15
CA VAL A 353 17.98 -10.91 0.10
C VAL A 353 19.17 -11.17 -0.79
N ALA A 354 19.02 -10.96 -2.10
CA ALA A 354 20.14 -11.07 -3.03
C ALA A 354 19.92 -10.32 -4.35
N THR A 355 21.01 -9.82 -4.92
CA THR A 355 21.09 -9.19 -6.23
C THR A 355 22.07 -9.98 -7.11
N GLY A 356 21.58 -10.53 -8.22
CA GLY A 356 22.34 -11.46 -9.07
C GLY A 356 22.21 -12.93 -8.68
N ILE A 357 21.44 -13.27 -7.64
CA ILE A 357 21.13 -14.66 -7.25
C ILE A 357 19.60 -14.82 -7.22
N LYS A 358 19.06 -15.86 -7.88
CA LYS A 358 17.63 -16.13 -7.88
C LYS A 358 17.27 -17.24 -6.88
N SER A 359 16.20 -17.00 -6.13
CA SER A 359 15.52 -18.00 -5.31
C SER A 359 14.01 -17.80 -5.43
N GLU A 360 13.24 -18.77 -4.91
CA GLU A 360 11.78 -18.64 -4.83
C GLU A 360 11.43 -17.38 -4.03
N GLY A 361 10.55 -16.56 -4.58
CA GLY A 361 10.23 -15.25 -4.03
C GLY A 361 9.07 -15.29 -3.05
N ASP A 362 9.00 -16.31 -2.20
CA ASP A 362 7.88 -16.61 -1.30
C ASP A 362 8.08 -16.04 0.10
N ALA A 363 7.04 -16.13 0.91
CA ALA A 363 7.11 -15.94 2.35
C ALA A 363 6.26 -16.99 3.09
N VAL A 364 6.69 -17.33 4.30
CA VAL A 364 6.02 -18.29 5.20
C VAL A 364 5.93 -17.69 6.60
N ILE A 365 4.77 -17.81 7.22
CA ILE A 365 4.53 -17.43 8.62
C ILE A 365 4.12 -18.69 9.36
N SER A 366 5.00 -19.20 10.21
CA SER A 366 4.85 -20.49 10.89
C SER A 366 4.31 -20.29 12.30
N GLY A 367 3.17 -20.91 12.59
CA GLY A 367 2.56 -20.93 13.92
C GLY A 367 2.48 -22.34 14.51
N THR A 368 2.04 -22.41 15.76
CA THR A 368 1.93 -23.68 16.52
C THR A 368 0.78 -24.59 16.07
N LYS A 369 -0.19 -24.09 15.30
CA LYS A 369 -1.35 -24.86 14.81
C LYS A 369 -1.40 -25.01 13.29
N GLY A 370 -0.59 -24.24 12.57
CA GLY A 370 -0.60 -24.16 11.11
C GLY A 370 0.37 -23.11 10.61
N TYR A 371 0.30 -22.79 9.33
CA TYR A 371 1.15 -21.78 8.72
C TYR A 371 0.43 -21.01 7.63
N VAL A 372 0.91 -19.80 7.35
CA VAL A 372 0.49 -19.03 6.18
C VAL A 372 1.57 -19.08 5.13
N TYR A 373 1.21 -19.53 3.92
CA TYR A 373 2.08 -19.51 2.74
C TYR A 373 1.68 -18.35 1.81
N ILE A 374 2.66 -17.55 1.39
CA ILE A 374 2.51 -16.45 0.45
C ILE A 374 3.38 -16.75 -0.77
N PRO A 375 2.78 -17.10 -1.93
CA PRO A 375 3.53 -17.46 -3.11
C PRO A 375 4.29 -16.26 -3.69
N ALA A 376 5.26 -16.57 -4.55
CA ALA A 376 6.01 -15.54 -5.25
C ALA A 376 5.17 -14.83 -6.33
N PRO A 377 5.45 -13.54 -6.60
CA PRO A 377 6.29 -12.64 -5.80
C PRO A 377 5.56 -12.13 -4.54
N TRP A 378 6.00 -12.54 -3.35
CA TRP A 378 5.24 -12.28 -2.10
C TRP A 378 5.09 -10.79 -1.80
N TRP A 379 6.07 -9.95 -2.20
CA TRP A 379 6.03 -8.49 -2.04
C TRP A 379 4.99 -7.80 -2.93
N LEU A 380 4.42 -8.52 -3.90
CA LEU A 380 3.26 -8.13 -4.68
C LEU A 380 2.07 -9.02 -4.27
N THR A 381 1.82 -9.14 -2.97
CA THR A 381 0.83 -10.07 -2.41
C THR A 381 -0.52 -9.91 -3.11
N LYS A 382 -0.96 -10.99 -3.77
CA LYS A 382 -2.30 -11.14 -4.35
C LYS A 382 -3.09 -12.23 -3.64
N GLU A 383 -2.41 -13.29 -3.25
CA GLU A 383 -3.00 -14.42 -2.56
C GLU A 383 -2.12 -14.90 -1.41
N PHE A 384 -2.75 -15.60 -0.47
CA PHE A 384 -2.10 -16.26 0.64
C PHE A 384 -2.99 -17.40 1.15
N TYR A 385 -2.35 -18.43 1.71
CA TYR A 385 -2.95 -19.71 2.06
C TYR A 385 -2.75 -19.98 3.54
N PHE A 386 -3.83 -20.11 4.29
CA PHE A 386 -3.81 -20.69 5.63
C PHE A 386 -3.84 -22.21 5.48
N ARG A 387 -2.81 -22.87 5.99
CA ARG A 387 -2.62 -24.32 5.88
C ARG A 387 -2.45 -24.93 7.26
N PHE A 388 -3.06 -26.09 7.44
CA PHE A 388 -3.08 -26.85 8.69
C PHE A 388 -2.76 -28.31 8.39
N GLU A 389 -2.44 -29.09 9.42
CA GLU A 389 -2.21 -30.53 9.32
C GLU A 389 -3.44 -31.23 8.70
N ASP A 390 -4.63 -30.88 9.19
CA ASP A 390 -5.89 -31.25 8.56
C ASP A 390 -6.16 -30.34 7.36
N THR A 391 -5.93 -30.87 6.16
CA THR A 391 -6.05 -30.12 4.91
C THR A 391 -7.47 -29.62 4.64
N HIS A 392 -8.50 -30.25 5.20
CA HIS A 392 -9.90 -29.80 5.07
C HIS A 392 -10.18 -28.47 5.77
N LYS A 393 -9.32 -28.07 6.71
CA LYS A 393 -9.39 -26.76 7.38
C LYS A 393 -8.66 -25.66 6.63
N SER A 394 -7.94 -25.97 5.56
CA SER A 394 -7.15 -24.99 4.82
C SER A 394 -8.05 -24.07 3.98
N TYR A 395 -7.71 -22.78 3.94
CA TYR A 395 -8.41 -21.78 3.15
C TYR A 395 -7.44 -20.78 2.55
N LYS A 396 -7.89 -20.05 1.54
CA LYS A 396 -7.09 -19.04 0.85
C LYS A 396 -7.87 -17.75 0.66
N PHE A 397 -7.12 -16.67 0.58
CA PHE A 397 -7.62 -15.38 0.12
C PHE A 397 -6.96 -15.05 -1.21
N SER A 398 -7.74 -14.45 -2.11
CA SER A 398 -7.26 -13.99 -3.40
C SER A 398 -7.85 -12.61 -3.66
N TYR A 399 -6.96 -11.68 -3.96
CA TYR A 399 -7.24 -10.29 -4.27
C TYR A 399 -6.60 -9.98 -5.61
N GLU A 400 -7.38 -9.39 -6.49
CA GLU A 400 -6.84 -8.76 -7.67
C GLU A 400 -6.52 -7.30 -7.36
N PHE A 401 -5.55 -6.77 -8.08
CA PHE A 401 -5.28 -5.35 -8.11
C PHE A 401 -4.75 -4.95 -9.48
N GLU A 402 -5.10 -3.76 -9.91
CA GLU A 402 -4.70 -3.24 -11.22
C GLU A 402 -3.25 -2.71 -11.20
N GLY A 403 -2.60 -2.80 -12.37
CA GLY A 403 -1.25 -2.31 -12.57
C GLY A 403 -0.19 -3.06 -11.75
N CYS A 404 0.86 -2.35 -11.35
CA CYS A 404 2.00 -2.91 -10.63
C CYS A 404 1.97 -2.70 -9.10
N GLY A 405 0.81 -2.27 -8.56
CA GLY A 405 0.58 -2.05 -7.14
C GLY A 405 0.95 -0.65 -6.63
N LEU A 406 1.60 0.20 -7.44
CA LEU A 406 1.98 1.56 -7.04
C LEU A 406 0.77 2.45 -6.76
N ARG A 407 -0.35 2.26 -7.48
CA ARG A 407 -1.57 3.07 -7.32
C ARG A 407 -2.06 3.14 -5.88
N TYR A 408 -1.96 2.05 -5.13
CA TYR A 408 -2.42 1.96 -3.73
C TYR A 408 -1.63 2.86 -2.80
N MET A 409 -0.32 2.89 -3.00
CA MET A 409 0.61 3.73 -2.27
C MET A 409 0.42 5.20 -2.62
N ILE A 410 0.31 5.51 -3.92
CA ILE A 410 0.06 6.88 -4.41
C ILE A 410 -1.28 7.40 -3.87
N ALA A 411 -2.33 6.58 -3.91
CA ALA A 411 -3.64 6.93 -3.40
C ALA A 411 -3.65 7.15 -1.88
N GLU A 412 -2.97 6.30 -1.10
CA GLU A 412 -2.82 6.51 0.34
C GLU A 412 -2.07 7.81 0.63
N PHE A 413 -0.95 8.06 -0.06
CA PHE A 413 -0.17 9.28 0.10
C PHE A 413 -1.00 10.53 -0.20
N ALA A 414 -1.71 10.56 -1.32
CA ALA A 414 -2.60 11.65 -1.70
C ALA A 414 -3.74 11.84 -0.69
N SER A 415 -4.37 10.75 -0.25
CA SER A 415 -5.44 10.76 0.74
C SER A 415 -4.97 11.30 2.11
N LEU A 416 -3.74 11.00 2.54
CA LEU A 416 -3.19 11.54 3.78
C LEU A 416 -2.99 13.05 3.71
N ILE A 417 -2.46 13.55 2.59
CA ILE A 417 -2.27 14.99 2.36
C ILE A 417 -3.61 15.72 2.46
N GLN A 418 -4.61 15.27 1.70
CA GLN A 418 -5.95 15.86 1.64
C GLN A 418 -6.65 15.87 3.00
N ARG A 419 -6.51 14.80 3.78
CA ARG A 419 -7.13 14.68 5.12
C ARG A 419 -6.35 15.41 6.21
N GLY A 420 -5.29 16.16 5.87
CA GLY A 420 -4.44 16.80 6.85
C GLY A 420 -3.69 15.82 7.77
N LYS A 421 -3.59 14.53 7.39
CA LYS A 421 -2.90 13.50 8.15
C LYS A 421 -1.44 13.43 7.72
N ARG A 422 -0.56 13.12 8.68
CA ARG A 422 0.91 13.06 8.48
C ARG A 422 1.49 11.69 8.82
N THR A 423 0.63 10.70 9.02
CA THR A 423 1.00 9.33 9.36
C THR A 423 0.03 8.35 8.69
N SER A 424 0.57 7.29 8.08
CA SER A 424 -0.23 6.17 7.60
C SER A 424 -0.37 5.10 8.68
N LYS A 425 -1.50 4.38 8.70
CA LYS A 425 -1.65 3.16 9.50
C LYS A 425 -1.06 1.93 8.80
N MET A 426 -1.01 1.96 7.46
CA MET A 426 -0.45 0.88 6.64
C MET A 426 1.07 0.81 6.80
N LEU A 427 1.72 1.98 6.79
CA LEU A 427 3.14 2.15 7.07
C LEU A 427 3.36 3.29 8.06
N SER A 428 3.37 2.96 9.35
CA SER A 428 3.53 3.93 10.44
C SER A 428 4.98 4.41 10.55
N PRO A 429 5.23 5.54 11.26
CA PRO A 429 6.59 5.95 11.59
C PRO A 429 7.39 4.87 12.33
N SER A 430 6.75 4.07 13.18
CA SER A 430 7.40 2.94 13.86
C SER A 430 7.80 1.84 12.88
N ASP A 431 6.97 1.57 11.88
CA ASP A 431 7.28 0.61 10.82
C ASP A 431 8.51 1.08 10.03
N MET A 432 8.48 2.34 9.55
CA MET A 432 9.60 2.91 8.79
C MET A 432 10.90 2.88 9.60
N VAL A 433 10.87 3.27 10.88
CA VAL A 433 12.04 3.19 11.76
C VAL A 433 12.52 1.76 11.93
N SER A 434 11.62 0.79 12.12
CA SER A 434 12.01 -0.60 12.35
C SER A 434 12.61 -1.25 11.11
N ILE A 435 12.06 -0.94 9.93
CA ILE A 435 12.58 -1.39 8.63
C ILE A 435 13.95 -0.77 8.37
N SER A 436 14.08 0.56 8.51
CA SER A 436 15.36 1.24 8.32
C SER A 436 16.41 0.74 9.32
N ARG A 437 16.05 0.42 10.57
CA ARG A 437 17.02 -0.11 11.56
C ARG A 437 17.73 -1.38 11.09
N ILE A 438 17.12 -2.23 10.27
CA ILE A 438 17.81 -3.41 9.72
C ILE A 438 18.99 -2.98 8.84
N ILE A 439 18.75 -1.99 7.98
CA ILE A 439 19.74 -1.40 7.08
C ILE A 439 20.82 -0.67 7.87
N LEU A 440 20.42 0.09 8.90
CA LEU A 440 21.36 0.81 9.77
C LEU A 440 22.28 -0.15 10.54
N ASP A 441 21.73 -1.18 11.17
CA ASP A 441 22.52 -2.18 11.91
C ASP A 441 23.48 -2.93 10.97
N TYR A 442 23.09 -3.16 9.72
CA TYR A 442 23.95 -3.76 8.71
C TYR A 442 25.12 -2.85 8.30
N ASN A 443 24.84 -1.56 8.09
CA ASN A 443 25.89 -0.59 7.76
C ASN A 443 26.90 -0.46 8.91
N GLU A 444 26.43 -0.41 10.17
CA GLU A 444 27.30 -0.44 11.36
C GLU A 444 28.12 -1.75 11.43
N PHE A 445 27.51 -2.91 11.15
CA PHE A 445 28.19 -4.20 11.07
C PHE A 445 29.34 -4.19 10.03
N LYS A 446 29.09 -3.67 8.83
CA LYS A 446 30.12 -3.58 7.78
C LYS A 446 31.28 -2.67 8.17
N GLU A 447 31.01 -1.54 8.80
CA GLU A 447 32.06 -0.63 9.27
C GLU A 447 32.96 -1.28 10.32
N ASN A 448 32.36 -2.00 11.26
CA ASN A 448 33.10 -2.71 12.30
C ASN A 448 33.96 -3.84 11.70
N SER A 449 33.40 -4.64 10.79
CA SER A 449 34.13 -5.70 10.08
C SER A 449 35.33 -5.16 9.27
N LYS A 450 35.20 -3.96 8.66
CA LYS A 450 36.31 -3.28 7.98
C LYS A 450 37.39 -2.81 8.95
N LYS A 451 37.02 -2.31 10.14
CA LYS A 451 37.99 -1.86 11.17
C LYS A 451 38.78 -3.03 11.74
N THR A 452 38.15 -4.18 11.99
CA THR A 452 38.83 -5.39 12.47
C THR A 452 39.85 -5.90 11.46
N LYS A 453 39.47 -6.03 10.18
CA LYS A 453 40.39 -6.44 9.10
C LYS A 453 41.57 -5.49 8.86
N LYS A 454 41.45 -4.22 9.26
CA LYS A 454 42.54 -3.22 9.20
C LYS A 454 43.47 -3.26 10.42
N LYS A 455 43.05 -3.87 11.53
CA LYS A 455 43.89 -4.07 12.72
C LYS A 455 44.67 -5.39 12.67
N GLU A 456 44.20 -6.34 11.88
CA GLU A 456 44.83 -7.64 11.63
C GLU A 456 45.81 -7.62 10.45
N LYS A 457 45.88 -6.50 9.72
CA LYS A 457 46.87 -6.21 8.67
C LYS A 457 47.80 -5.11 9.18
#